data_AF-A0A350T3P0-F1
#
_entry.id   AF-A0A350T3P0-F1
#
_cell.length_a   1.000
_cell.length_b   1.000
_cell.length_c   1.000
_cell.angle_alpha   90.00
_cell.angle_beta   90.00
_cell.angle_gamma   90.00
#
_symmetry.space_group_name_H-M   'P 1'
#
loop_
_entity.id
_entity.type
_entity.pdbx_description
1 polymer ?
#
loop_
_entity_poly.entity_id
_entity_poly.type
_entity_poly.pdbx_seq_one_letter_code
_entity_poly.pdbx_strand_id
1 'polypeptide(L)'
;GDQVTPIWLDELDAIYRDPRYDSDEALFGRLLDEDMPTIDRIVEALLAHDPEELVVPLAIGHHVDHQIVLRAGRRLAARGVRVWAYADLPYALDRRAITPRLASGVAREVRLVGLDDDAFERKCRAIDCYASQLPVIFRDWGDHRDALDSYHRWIGGGRRAEAQWRVVPSRLAG
;
A
#
# COMPACT_ATOMS: atom_id res chain seq x y z
N GLY A 1 24.22 -7.34 -5.91
CA GLY A 1 23.16 -6.34 -5.68
C GLY A 1 21.94 -7.11 -5.25
N ASP A 2 21.24 -6.63 -4.24
CA ASP A 2 20.08 -7.34 -3.68
C ASP A 2 19.08 -7.66 -4.80
N GLN A 3 18.81 -8.95 -4.98
CA GLN A 3 17.96 -9.46 -6.03
C GLN A 3 16.51 -9.36 -5.57
N VAL A 4 15.71 -8.57 -6.28
CA VAL A 4 14.25 -8.53 -6.08
C VAL A 4 13.62 -9.59 -6.98
N THR A 5 12.78 -10.45 -6.42
CA THR A 5 12.05 -11.47 -7.16
C THR A 5 10.56 -11.15 -7.13
N PRO A 6 9.92 -10.87 -8.27
CA PRO A 6 8.47 -10.69 -8.31
C PRO A 6 7.75 -12.03 -8.11
N ILE A 7 6.67 -12.01 -7.33
CA ILE A 7 5.76 -13.14 -7.14
C ILE A 7 4.36 -12.67 -7.51
N TRP A 8 3.70 -13.39 -8.40
CA TRP A 8 2.32 -13.14 -8.82
C TRP A 8 1.41 -14.08 -8.02
N LEU A 9 0.44 -13.53 -7.30
CA LEU A 9 -0.49 -14.31 -6.46
C LEU A 9 -1.73 -14.80 -7.21
N ASP A 10 -1.86 -14.45 -8.50
CA ASP A 10 -2.99 -14.78 -9.37
C ASP A 10 -4.38 -14.36 -8.84
N GLU A 11 -4.42 -13.39 -7.92
CA GLU A 11 -5.66 -12.75 -7.47
C GLU A 11 -6.17 -11.73 -8.49
N LEU A 12 -7.48 -11.70 -8.70
CA LEU A 12 -8.13 -10.78 -9.62
C LEU A 12 -8.22 -9.37 -9.03
N ASP A 13 -7.89 -8.37 -9.84
CA ASP A 13 -8.21 -6.96 -9.59
C ASP A 13 -9.73 -6.79 -9.36
N ALA A 14 -10.13 -5.83 -8.54
CA ALA A 14 -11.52 -5.53 -8.22
C ALA A 14 -12.44 -5.52 -9.45
N ILE A 15 -12.04 -4.83 -10.53
CA ILE A 15 -12.87 -4.68 -11.74
C ILE A 15 -13.14 -6.01 -12.48
N TYR A 16 -12.30 -7.02 -12.25
CA TYR A 16 -12.46 -8.37 -12.82
C TYR A 16 -13.01 -9.38 -11.81
N ARG A 17 -13.00 -9.02 -10.52
CA ARG A 17 -13.40 -9.90 -9.43
C ARG A 17 -14.91 -9.85 -9.16
N ASP A 18 -15.50 -8.66 -9.18
CA ASP A 18 -16.93 -8.48 -8.92
C ASP A 18 -17.51 -7.36 -9.81
N PRO A 19 -18.61 -7.60 -10.55
CA PRO A 19 -19.19 -6.62 -11.46
C PRO A 19 -19.76 -5.38 -10.75
N ARG A 20 -19.89 -5.39 -9.42
CA ARG A 20 -20.30 -4.20 -8.64
C ARG A 20 -19.17 -3.17 -8.50
N TYR A 21 -17.93 -3.53 -8.85
CA TYR A 21 -16.83 -2.59 -8.96
C TYR A 21 -16.79 -1.92 -10.34
N ASP A 22 -17.88 -1.22 -10.68
CA ASP A 22 -18.13 -0.63 -12.00
C ASP A 22 -17.83 0.87 -12.10
N SER A 23 -17.37 1.48 -11.00
CA SER A 23 -17.19 2.92 -10.87
C SER A 23 -16.13 3.28 -9.84
N ASP A 24 -15.58 4.50 -9.93
CA ASP A 24 -14.65 5.04 -8.94
C ASP A 24 -15.28 5.05 -7.54
N GLU A 25 -16.57 5.39 -7.41
CA GLU A 25 -17.26 5.38 -6.11
C GLU A 25 -17.25 3.97 -5.48
N ALA A 26 -17.47 2.93 -6.30
CA ALA A 26 -17.39 1.55 -5.83
C ALA A 26 -15.95 1.13 -5.50
N LEU A 27 -14.98 1.46 -6.37
CA LEU A 27 -13.56 1.10 -6.21
C LEU A 27 -12.89 1.79 -5.03
N PHE A 28 -13.29 3.03 -4.70
CA PHE A 28 -12.76 3.80 -3.58
C PHE A 28 -13.70 3.80 -2.35
N GLY A 29 -14.70 2.90 -2.37
CA GLY A 29 -15.75 2.81 -1.38
C GLY A 29 -15.50 1.76 -0.30
N ARG A 30 -16.55 0.99 0.02
CA ARG A 30 -16.50 -0.07 1.03
C ARG A 30 -16.22 -1.41 0.37
N LEU A 31 -15.56 -2.30 1.11
CA LEU A 31 -15.48 -3.71 0.72
C LEU A 31 -16.86 -4.34 0.69
N LEU A 32 -17.01 -5.28 -0.23
CA LEU A 32 -18.15 -6.19 -0.32
C LEU A 32 -17.90 -7.36 0.64
N ASP A 33 -18.97 -8.01 1.10
CA ASP A 33 -18.83 -9.22 1.93
C ASP A 33 -18.17 -10.36 1.13
N GLU A 34 -18.36 -10.35 -0.20
CA GLU A 34 -17.76 -11.28 -1.15
C GLU A 34 -16.24 -11.11 -1.30
N ASP A 35 -15.63 -10.04 -0.77
CA ASP A 35 -14.17 -9.90 -0.74
C ASP A 35 -13.50 -10.69 0.38
N MET A 36 -14.26 -11.15 1.38
CA MET A 36 -13.67 -11.83 2.55
C MET A 36 -12.86 -13.07 2.16
N PRO A 37 -13.32 -13.94 1.24
CA PRO A 37 -12.53 -15.07 0.74
C PRO A 37 -11.21 -14.64 0.08
N THR A 38 -11.16 -13.49 -0.59
CA THR A 38 -9.93 -12.95 -1.20
C THR A 38 -8.91 -12.57 -0.14
N ILE A 39 -9.35 -11.99 0.97
CA ILE A 39 -8.47 -11.70 2.12
C ILE A 39 -7.86 -13.00 2.65
N ASP A 40 -8.66 -14.06 2.79
CA ASP A 40 -8.17 -15.36 3.26
C ASP A 40 -7.15 -15.99 2.30
N ARG A 41 -7.42 -15.99 0.99
CA ARG A 41 -6.47 -16.50 0.00
C ARG A 41 -5.14 -15.74 0.00
N ILE A 42 -5.16 -14.41 0.11
CA ILE A 42 -3.94 -13.60 0.21
C ILE A 42 -3.17 -13.92 1.50
N VAL A 43 -3.86 -14.11 2.63
CA VAL A 43 -3.20 -14.50 3.90
C VAL A 43 -2.49 -15.84 3.75
N GLU A 44 -3.15 -16.85 3.21
CA GLU A 44 -2.56 -18.18 3.03
C GLU A 44 -1.42 -18.17 2.01
N ALA A 45 -1.57 -17.45 0.89
CA ALA A 45 -0.53 -17.31 -0.12
C ALA A 45 0.73 -16.62 0.44
N LEU A 46 0.57 -15.55 1.23
CA LEU A 46 1.70 -14.87 1.85
C LEU A 46 2.38 -15.71 2.93
N LEU A 47 1.64 -16.49 3.71
CA LEU A 47 2.23 -17.39 4.72
C LEU A 47 3.02 -18.55 4.10
N ALA A 48 2.63 -19.02 2.93
CA ALA A 48 3.35 -20.08 2.22
C ALA A 48 4.82 -19.70 1.89
N HIS A 49 5.15 -18.40 1.94
CA HIS A 49 6.50 -17.88 1.73
C HIS A 49 7.31 -17.65 3.02
N ASP A 50 6.76 -18.00 4.19
CA ASP A 50 7.40 -17.84 5.51
C ASP A 50 8.07 -16.45 5.72
N PRO A 51 7.32 -15.34 5.57
CA PRO A 51 7.91 -14.01 5.58
C PRO A 51 8.33 -13.57 7.00
N GLU A 52 9.58 -13.13 7.14
CA GLU A 52 10.06 -12.50 8.38
C GLU A 52 9.39 -11.14 8.64
N GLU A 53 9.22 -10.35 7.57
CA GLU A 53 8.61 -9.03 7.60
C GLU A 53 7.82 -8.78 6.31
N LEU A 54 6.70 -8.07 6.43
CA LEU A 54 5.88 -7.61 5.32
C LEU A 54 5.69 -6.09 5.41
N VAL A 55 5.70 -5.42 4.26
CA VAL A 55 5.32 -4.01 4.12
C VAL A 55 4.16 -3.93 3.13
N VAL A 56 2.97 -3.58 3.62
CA VAL A 56 1.71 -3.57 2.85
C VAL A 56 1.21 -2.13 2.62
N PRO A 57 0.23 -1.88 1.74
CA PRO A 57 -0.37 -0.55 1.62
C PRO A 57 -1.11 -0.18 2.92
N LEU A 58 -1.07 1.10 3.31
CA LEU A 58 -1.84 1.63 4.45
C LEU A 58 -3.32 1.88 4.07
N ALA A 59 -3.68 1.72 2.80
CA ALA A 59 -4.99 1.96 2.23
C ALA A 59 -5.46 3.43 2.38
N ILE A 60 -4.53 4.38 2.27
CA ILE A 60 -4.83 5.78 2.00
C ILE A 60 -5.46 5.86 0.60
N GLY A 61 -6.50 6.69 0.46
CA GLY A 61 -7.30 6.78 -0.77
C GLY A 61 -8.45 5.79 -0.85
N HIS A 62 -8.54 4.82 0.07
CA HIS A 62 -9.68 3.90 0.20
C HIS A 62 -9.93 2.96 -1.00
N HIS A 63 -8.93 2.71 -1.87
CA HIS A 63 -9.09 1.70 -2.91
C HIS A 63 -9.35 0.31 -2.28
N VAL A 64 -10.36 -0.42 -2.78
CA VAL A 64 -10.84 -1.68 -2.21
C VAL A 64 -9.74 -2.74 -2.16
N ASP A 65 -8.90 -2.86 -3.19
CA ASP A 65 -7.80 -3.84 -3.19
C ASP A 65 -6.72 -3.49 -2.14
N HIS A 66 -6.45 -2.20 -1.92
CA HIS A 66 -5.52 -1.79 -0.86
C HIS A 66 -6.12 -2.08 0.53
N GLN A 67 -7.43 -1.90 0.69
CA GLN A 67 -8.13 -2.27 1.92
C GLN A 67 -8.07 -3.79 2.17
N ILE A 68 -8.22 -4.63 1.14
CA ILE A 68 -8.08 -6.09 1.22
C ILE A 68 -6.68 -6.46 1.69
N VAL A 69 -5.63 -5.94 1.03
CA VAL A 69 -4.23 -6.26 1.36
C VAL A 69 -3.89 -5.79 2.78
N LEU A 70 -4.35 -4.62 3.20
CA LEU A 70 -4.16 -4.19 4.59
C LEU A 70 -4.89 -5.10 5.58
N ARG A 71 -6.13 -5.53 5.30
CA ARG A 71 -6.85 -6.48 6.16
C ARG A 71 -6.12 -7.82 6.26
N ALA A 72 -5.55 -8.31 5.16
CA ALA A 72 -4.67 -9.48 5.16
C ALA A 72 -3.43 -9.25 6.05
N GLY A 73 -2.76 -8.11 5.88
CA GLY A 73 -1.63 -7.71 6.73
C GLY A 73 -1.98 -7.66 8.23
N ARG A 74 -3.18 -7.21 8.59
CA ARG A 74 -3.66 -7.22 9.98
C ARG A 74 -3.91 -8.62 10.52
N ARG A 75 -4.44 -9.55 9.70
CA ARG A 75 -4.61 -10.97 10.06
C ARG A 75 -3.24 -11.64 10.25
N LEU A 76 -2.27 -11.36 9.38
CA LEU A 76 -0.90 -11.85 9.48
C LEU A 76 -0.18 -11.32 10.73
N ALA A 77 -0.36 -10.03 11.05
CA ALA A 77 0.16 -9.46 12.29
C ALA A 77 -0.43 -10.15 13.54
N ALA A 78 -1.71 -10.56 13.50
CA ALA A 78 -2.33 -11.33 14.59
C ALA A 78 -1.78 -12.76 14.70
N ARG A 79 -1.22 -13.32 13.61
CA ARG A 79 -0.50 -14.60 13.59
C ARG A 79 0.99 -14.47 13.92
N GLY A 80 1.46 -13.28 14.33
CA GLY A 80 2.83 -13.04 14.77
C GLY A 80 3.80 -12.51 13.70
N VAL A 81 3.35 -12.36 12.45
CA VAL A 81 4.20 -11.82 11.37
C VAL A 81 4.51 -10.35 11.63
N ARG A 82 5.74 -9.91 11.35
CA ARG A 82 6.10 -8.50 11.46
C ARG A 82 5.54 -7.72 10.27
N VAL A 83 4.41 -7.04 10.44
CA VAL A 83 3.80 -6.24 9.36
C VAL A 83 3.93 -4.73 9.58
N TRP A 84 4.35 -4.03 8.54
CA TRP A 84 4.38 -2.57 8.41
C TRP A 84 3.47 -2.12 7.27
N ALA A 85 3.06 -0.87 7.27
CA ALA A 85 2.27 -0.29 6.20
C ALA A 85 2.93 0.96 5.64
N TYR A 86 3.09 1.05 4.32
CA TYR A 86 3.61 2.24 3.63
C TYR A 86 2.49 3.21 3.25
N ALA A 87 2.82 4.49 3.11
CA ALA A 87 1.88 5.49 2.59
C ALA A 87 1.61 5.27 1.10
N ASP A 88 0.35 5.09 0.73
CA ASP A 88 -0.08 4.79 -0.64
C ASP A 88 0.11 6.00 -1.56
N LEU A 89 1.13 5.99 -2.42
CA LEU A 89 1.33 7.04 -3.42
C LEU A 89 0.65 6.65 -4.74
N PRO A 90 -0.04 7.59 -5.41
CA PRO A 90 -0.06 9.03 -5.15
C PRO A 90 -1.15 9.49 -4.16
N TYR A 91 -1.99 8.62 -3.62
CA TYR A 91 -3.09 9.03 -2.74
C TYR A 91 -2.64 9.86 -1.52
N ALA A 92 -1.46 9.53 -0.97
CA ALA A 92 -0.82 10.23 0.13
C ALA A 92 -0.16 11.57 -0.27
N LEU A 93 -0.11 11.91 -1.56
CA LEU A 93 0.28 13.25 -2.01
C LEU A 93 -0.72 14.30 -1.51
N ASP A 94 -2.00 13.94 -1.36
CA ASP A 94 -2.89 14.70 -0.48
C ASP A 94 -2.55 14.36 0.97
N ARG A 95 -1.65 15.17 1.53
CA ARG A 95 -1.15 15.01 2.91
C ARG A 95 -2.27 14.98 3.95
N ARG A 96 -3.43 15.58 3.64
CA ARG A 96 -4.61 15.59 4.54
C ARG A 96 -5.24 14.20 4.66
N ALA A 97 -5.02 13.31 3.70
CA ALA A 97 -5.55 11.94 3.72
C ALA A 97 -4.80 11.01 4.69
N ILE A 98 -3.58 11.36 5.11
CA ILE A 98 -2.76 10.52 6.00
C ILE A 98 -3.32 10.54 7.43
N THR A 99 -3.63 11.72 7.97
CA THR A 99 -4.04 11.87 9.37
C THR A 99 -5.31 11.07 9.72
N PRO A 100 -6.41 11.15 8.94
CA PRO A 100 -7.61 10.33 9.21
C PRO A 100 -7.30 8.83 9.16
N ARG A 101 -6.42 8.41 8.25
CA ARG A 101 -6.04 7.01 8.13
C ARG A 101 -5.30 6.51 9.36
N LEU A 102 -4.33 7.27 9.86
CA LEU A 102 -3.62 6.93 11.10
C LEU A 102 -4.54 6.99 12.33
N ALA A 103 -5.45 7.96 12.39
CA ALA A 103 -6.42 8.10 13.48
C ALA A 103 -7.40 6.91 13.59
N SER A 104 -7.57 6.13 12.52
CA SER A 104 -8.40 4.90 12.56
C SER A 104 -7.81 3.77 13.42
N GLY A 105 -6.55 3.89 13.87
CA GLY A 105 -5.89 2.90 14.73
C GLY A 105 -5.49 1.61 14.00
N VAL A 106 -5.49 1.60 12.66
CA VAL A 106 -5.05 0.44 11.85
C VAL A 106 -3.53 0.23 11.88
N ALA A 107 -2.77 1.29 12.17
CA ALA A 107 -1.33 1.28 12.30
C ALA A 107 -0.91 2.33 13.34
N ARG A 108 0.24 2.10 13.97
CA ARG A 108 0.87 2.97 14.98
C ARG A 108 2.38 2.97 14.77
N GLU A 109 3.13 3.77 15.51
CA GLU A 109 4.62 3.75 15.50
C GLU A 109 5.23 3.89 14.09
N VAL A 110 5.81 5.04 13.80
CA VAL A 110 6.42 5.29 12.48
C VAL A 110 7.92 4.99 12.49
N ARG A 111 8.40 4.33 11.44
CA ARG A 111 9.81 4.35 11.05
C ARG A 111 9.97 5.11 9.74
N LEU A 112 11.04 5.89 9.64
CA LEU A 112 11.45 6.55 8.40
C LEU A 112 12.58 5.74 7.77
N VAL A 113 12.36 5.26 6.55
CA VAL A 113 13.36 4.59 5.74
C VAL A 113 13.99 5.64 4.84
N GLY A 114 15.29 5.90 5.02
CA GLY A 114 16.01 6.88 4.21
C GLY A 114 16.05 6.46 2.74
N LEU A 115 15.87 7.44 1.86
CA LEU A 115 15.92 7.23 0.41
C LEU A 115 17.00 8.16 -0.16
N ASP A 116 18.19 7.63 -0.38
CA ASP A 116 19.27 8.40 -1.01
C ASP A 116 19.00 8.68 -2.49
N ASP A 117 19.89 9.44 -3.13
CA ASP A 117 19.72 9.89 -4.51
C ASP A 117 19.69 8.71 -5.50
N ASP A 118 20.55 7.71 -5.29
CA ASP A 118 20.61 6.50 -6.14
C ASP A 118 19.35 5.65 -5.99
N ALA A 119 18.85 5.46 -4.76
CA ALA A 119 17.63 4.74 -4.48
C ALA A 119 16.40 5.47 -5.02
N PHE A 120 16.35 6.81 -4.91
CA PHE A 120 15.29 7.62 -5.50
C PHE A 120 15.27 7.51 -7.03
N GLU A 121 16.43 7.59 -7.70
CA GLU A 121 16.48 7.44 -9.16
C GLU A 121 16.12 6.02 -9.62
N ARG A 122 16.53 4.99 -8.86
CA ARG A 122 16.08 3.61 -9.12
C ARG A 122 14.56 3.47 -8.97
N LYS A 123 13.97 4.09 -7.95
CA LYS A 123 12.52 4.10 -7.74
C LYS A 123 11.79 4.77 -8.92
N CYS A 124 12.23 5.96 -9.33
CA CYS A 124 11.63 6.67 -10.46
C CYS A 124 11.70 5.84 -11.75
N ARG A 125 12.86 5.27 -12.08
CA ARG A 125 13.00 4.39 -13.25
C ARG A 125 12.13 3.14 -13.19
N ALA A 126 11.95 2.55 -12.01
CA ALA A 126 11.05 1.41 -11.85
C ALA A 126 9.57 1.82 -12.07
N ILE A 127 9.19 3.02 -11.63
CA ILE A 127 7.85 3.60 -11.87
C ILE A 127 7.65 3.91 -13.36
N ASP A 128 8.67 4.42 -14.04
CA ASP A 128 8.67 4.69 -15.50
C ASP A 128 8.33 3.44 -16.34
N CYS A 129 8.65 2.23 -15.85
CA CYS A 129 8.29 0.98 -16.51
C CYS A 129 6.77 0.73 -16.59
N TYR A 130 5.96 1.39 -15.75
CA TYR A 130 4.49 1.31 -15.75
C TYR A 130 3.88 2.44 -16.57
N ALA A 131 4.39 2.65 -17.78
CA ALA A 131 4.05 3.79 -18.64
C ALA A 131 2.55 3.95 -18.92
N SER A 132 1.77 2.86 -18.95
CA SER A 132 0.31 2.92 -19.12
C SER A 132 -0.42 3.54 -17.92
N GLN A 133 0.20 3.50 -16.73
CA GLN A 133 -0.40 3.97 -15.48
C GLN A 133 -0.13 5.45 -15.21
N LEU A 134 1.03 5.97 -15.64
CA LEU A 134 1.45 7.34 -15.31
C LEU A 134 0.41 8.41 -15.66
N PRO A 135 -0.17 8.45 -16.88
CA PRO A 135 -1.13 9.50 -17.24
C PRO A 135 -2.43 9.42 -16.46
N VAL A 136 -2.78 8.25 -15.93
CA VAL A 136 -4.00 8.03 -15.16
C VAL A 136 -3.77 8.38 -13.68
N ILE A 137 -2.72 7.80 -13.09
CA ILE A 137 -2.44 7.87 -11.66
C ILE A 137 -1.94 9.27 -11.25
N PHE A 138 -1.11 9.91 -12.07
CA PHE A 138 -0.53 11.22 -11.75
C PHE A 138 -1.23 12.41 -12.41
N ARG A 139 -2.41 12.18 -13.03
CA ARG A 139 -3.13 13.20 -13.82
C ARG A 139 -3.30 14.54 -13.09
N ASP A 140 -3.54 14.49 -11.78
CA ASP A 140 -3.84 15.64 -10.92
C ASP A 140 -2.60 16.15 -10.15
N TRP A 141 -1.43 15.53 -10.37
CA TRP A 141 -0.22 15.75 -9.58
C TRP A 141 0.96 16.32 -10.38
N GLY A 142 0.81 16.47 -11.70
CA GLY A 142 1.85 16.98 -12.59
C GLY A 142 2.91 15.92 -12.89
N ASP A 143 4.18 16.34 -12.99
CA ASP A 143 5.28 15.40 -13.17
C ASP A 143 5.42 14.48 -11.95
N HIS A 144 5.46 13.18 -12.21
CA HIS A 144 5.48 12.18 -11.15
C HIS A 144 6.79 12.22 -10.33
N ARG A 145 7.94 12.52 -10.94
CA ARG A 145 9.22 12.58 -10.22
C ARG A 145 9.23 13.76 -9.27
N ASP A 146 8.76 14.93 -9.71
CA ASP A 146 8.66 16.13 -8.87
C ASP A 146 7.66 15.94 -7.72
N ALA A 147 6.49 15.36 -8.00
CA ALA A 147 5.49 15.06 -6.99
C ALA A 147 6.03 14.10 -5.92
N LEU A 148 6.73 13.04 -6.35
CA LEU A 148 7.38 12.10 -5.46
C LEU A 148 8.50 12.79 -4.66
N ASP A 149 9.39 13.57 -5.26
CA ASP A 149 10.48 14.26 -4.55
C ASP A 149 9.93 15.14 -3.42
N SER A 150 8.95 15.98 -3.76
CA SER A 150 8.26 16.87 -2.82
C SER A 150 7.65 16.11 -1.65
N TYR A 151 7.02 14.96 -1.91
CA TYR A 151 6.46 14.11 -0.87
C TYR A 151 7.53 13.46 0.02
N HIS A 152 8.55 12.82 -0.57
CA HIS A 152 9.58 12.11 0.20
C HIS A 152 10.39 13.06 1.07
N ARG A 153 10.66 14.28 0.58
CA ARG A 153 11.31 15.34 1.40
C ARG A 153 10.41 15.81 2.52
N TRP A 154 9.12 15.99 2.27
CA TRP A 154 8.19 16.43 3.30
C TRP A 154 8.06 15.41 4.43
N ILE A 155 7.81 14.14 4.11
CA ILE A 155 7.63 13.10 5.13
C ILE A 155 8.94 12.82 5.89
N GLY A 156 10.09 12.98 5.24
CA GLY A 156 11.41 12.81 5.83
C GLY A 156 12.01 14.06 6.49
N GLY A 157 11.24 15.15 6.66
CA GLY A 157 11.70 16.35 7.37
C GLY A 157 12.83 17.11 6.66
N GLY A 158 12.77 17.20 5.33
CA GLY A 158 13.73 17.89 4.47
C GLY A 158 14.70 16.97 3.73
N ARG A 159 14.84 15.71 4.18
CA ARG A 159 15.53 14.63 3.45
C ARG A 159 14.51 13.68 2.88
N ARG A 160 14.84 13.01 1.77
CA ARG A 160 13.98 11.98 1.19
C ARG A 160 13.88 10.78 2.13
N ALA A 161 12.67 10.40 2.48
CA ALA A 161 12.38 9.18 3.22
C ALA A 161 11.02 8.59 2.83
N GLU A 162 10.82 7.32 3.13
CA GLU A 162 9.52 6.66 3.13
C GLU A 162 9.08 6.39 4.57
N ALA A 163 7.85 6.76 4.90
CA ALA A 163 7.26 6.42 6.19
C ALA A 163 6.58 5.05 6.13
N GLN A 164 6.86 4.24 7.14
CA GLN A 164 6.23 2.96 7.35
C GLN A 164 5.71 2.88 8.79
N TRP A 165 4.45 2.51 8.95
CA TRP A 165 3.80 2.40 10.27
C TRP A 165 3.59 0.95 10.66
N ARG A 166 3.82 0.63 11.93
CA ARG A 166 3.59 -0.71 12.46
C ARG A 166 2.10 -1.05 12.39
N VAL A 167 1.75 -2.11 11.66
CA VAL A 167 0.33 -2.52 11.54
C VAL A 167 -0.17 -3.07 12.86
N VAL A 168 -1.35 -2.60 13.28
CA VAL A 168 -2.03 -3.10 14.48
C VAL A 168 -2.78 -4.39 14.12
N PRO A 169 -2.50 -5.52 14.82
CA PRO A 169 -3.20 -6.78 14.60
C PRO A 169 -4.72 -6.63 14.56
N SER A 170 -5.40 -7.44 13.73
CA SER A 170 -6.83 -7.62 13.90
C SER A 170 -7.09 -8.30 15.25
N ARG A 171 -8.22 -7.99 15.90
CA ARG A 171 -8.68 -8.84 16.99
C ARG A 171 -8.93 -10.23 16.40
N LEU A 172 -8.29 -11.26 16.96
CA LEU A 172 -8.65 -12.63 16.62
C LEU A 172 -10.13 -12.79 16.97
N ALA A 173 -10.93 -13.30 16.02
CA ALA A 173 -12.23 -13.83 16.39
C ALA A 173 -11.95 -14.99 17.35
N GLY A 174 -12.45 -14.88 18.58
CA GLY A 174 -12.40 -15.96 19.56
C GLY A 174 -13.31 -17.11 19.16
#